data_AF-A0A3D3S604-F1
#
_entry.id   AF-A0A3D3S604-F1
#
_cell.length_a   1.000
_cell.length_b   1.000
_cell.length_c   1.000
_cell.angle_alpha   90.00
_cell.angle_beta   90.00
_cell.angle_gamma   90.00
#
_symmetry.space_group_name_H-M   'P 1'
#
loop_
_entity.id
_entity.type
_entity.pdbx_description
1 polymer ?
#
loop_
_entity_poly.entity_id
_entity_poly.type
_entity_poly.pdbx_seq_one_letter_code
_entity_poly.pdbx_strand_id
1 'polypeptide(L)'
;ASAKVSPEEAAKLGIEGTELTPHGAIRAGNADGSIPAWEGGIKTPPAGYEVGGWYLDPFADDQVLFTITAQNYQQYADKLSTGQIAMLKKYPDSYKLNVYPSRRSASYPTEIYENSIWNAT
;
A
#
# COMPACT_ATOMS: atom_id res chain seq x y z
N ALA A 1 6.80 -17.38 -26.75
CA ALA A 1 6.32 -16.28 -25.92
C ALA A 1 5.01 -16.72 -25.26
N SER A 2 5.06 -17.11 -23.99
CA SER A 2 3.90 -17.51 -23.19
C SER A 2 3.95 -16.75 -21.88
N ALA A 3 3.38 -15.55 -21.87
CA ALA A 3 3.22 -14.72 -20.67
C ALA A 3 1.77 -14.22 -20.52
N LYS A 4 0.85 -14.75 -21.32
CA LYS A 4 -0.58 -14.41 -21.29
C LYS A 4 -1.28 -15.35 -20.31
N VAL A 5 -2.08 -14.77 -19.43
CA VAL A 5 -2.95 -15.53 -18.51
C VAL A 5 -4.16 -16.07 -19.28
N SER A 6 -4.97 -16.92 -18.65
CA SER A 6 -6.21 -17.37 -19.29
C SER A 6 -7.17 -16.18 -19.51
N PRO A 7 -8.08 -16.24 -20.49
CA PRO A 7 -9.10 -15.20 -20.67
C PRO A 7 -9.94 -14.96 -19.41
N GLU A 8 -10.24 -16.03 -18.65
CA GLU A 8 -10.98 -15.96 -17.39
C GLU A 8 -10.19 -15.24 -16.29
N GLU A 9 -8.87 -15.43 -16.25
CA GLU A 9 -7.98 -14.71 -15.33
C GLU A 9 -7.82 -13.24 -15.74
N ALA A 10 -7.67 -12.98 -17.04
CA ALA A 10 -7.59 -11.61 -17.56
C ALA A 10 -8.87 -10.81 -17.30
N ALA A 11 -10.04 -11.45 -17.36
CA ALA A 11 -11.33 -10.81 -17.06
C ALA A 11 -11.43 -10.30 -15.61
N LYS A 12 -10.55 -10.74 -14.71
CA LYS A 12 -10.47 -10.25 -13.33
C LYS A 12 -9.69 -8.94 -13.19
N LEU A 13 -8.94 -8.54 -14.21
CA LEU A 13 -8.17 -7.30 -14.24
C LEU A 13 -9.01 -6.15 -14.77
N GLY A 14 -8.84 -4.96 -14.21
CA GLY A 14 -9.52 -3.77 -14.71
C GLY A 14 -9.16 -2.53 -13.92
N ILE A 15 -9.50 -1.36 -14.48
CA ILE A 15 -9.27 -0.06 -13.85
C ILE A 15 -10.30 0.14 -12.72
N GLU A 16 -11.56 -0.23 -12.95
CA GLU A 16 -12.66 -0.07 -12.00
C GLU A 16 -13.52 -1.34 -11.94
N GLY A 17 -14.15 -1.61 -10.79
CA GLY A 17 -15.20 -2.64 -10.65
C GLY A 17 -14.76 -4.11 -10.71
N THR A 18 -13.47 -4.39 -10.90
CA THR A 18 -12.93 -5.76 -11.04
C THR A 18 -12.33 -6.32 -9.75
N GLU A 19 -12.19 -7.65 -9.65
CA GLU A 19 -11.59 -8.34 -8.49
C GLU A 19 -10.13 -7.89 -8.25
N LEU A 20 -9.37 -7.76 -9.34
CA LEU A 20 -7.98 -7.35 -9.33
C LEU A 20 -7.83 -5.94 -9.90
N THR A 21 -6.86 -5.20 -9.36
CA THR A 21 -6.37 -3.94 -9.94
C THR A 21 -5.75 -4.19 -11.32
N PRO A 22 -5.46 -3.14 -12.13
CA PRO A 22 -4.82 -3.32 -13.45
C PRO A 22 -3.47 -4.06 -13.41
N HIS A 23 -2.82 -4.10 -12.24
CA HIS A 23 -1.53 -4.77 -12.03
C HIS A 23 -1.67 -6.15 -11.37
N GLY A 24 -2.88 -6.70 -11.25
CA GLY A 24 -3.12 -8.03 -10.70
C GLY A 24 -3.14 -8.12 -9.17
N ALA A 25 -2.99 -7.01 -8.44
CA ALA A 25 -3.19 -7.01 -6.99
C ALA A 25 -4.69 -7.12 -6.63
N ILE A 26 -5.01 -7.75 -5.50
CA ILE A 26 -6.38 -7.77 -4.94
C ILE A 26 -6.88 -6.33 -4.76
N ARG A 27 -8.08 -6.02 -5.28
CA ARG A 27 -8.69 -4.68 -5.15
C ARG A 27 -9.28 -4.45 -3.77
N ALA A 28 -9.96 -5.44 -3.22
CA ALA A 28 -10.65 -5.35 -1.95
C ALA A 28 -9.69 -4.99 -0.79
N GLY A 29 -10.26 -4.39 0.25
CA GLY A 29 -9.58 -4.28 1.55
C GLY A 29 -9.44 -5.64 2.20
N ASN A 30 -8.62 -5.72 3.25
CA ASN A 30 -8.48 -6.97 4.00
C ASN A 30 -9.62 -7.15 4.99
N ALA A 31 -9.80 -8.38 5.49
CA ALA A 31 -10.94 -8.76 6.33
C ALA A 31 -11.00 -8.03 7.68
N ASP A 32 -9.86 -7.61 8.24
CA ASP A 32 -9.81 -6.89 9.52
C ASP A 32 -9.97 -5.36 9.38
N GLY A 33 -10.08 -4.86 8.14
CA GLY A 33 -10.33 -3.45 7.84
C GLY A 33 -9.11 -2.53 7.99
N SER A 34 -7.92 -3.04 8.35
CA SER A 34 -6.71 -2.22 8.48
C SER A 34 -6.09 -1.81 7.14
N ILE A 35 -6.44 -2.49 6.05
CA ILE A 35 -6.03 -2.16 4.68
C ILE A 35 -7.30 -1.80 3.88
N PRO A 36 -7.44 -0.56 3.39
CA PRO A 36 -8.60 -0.16 2.61
C PRO A 36 -8.60 -0.80 1.22
N ALA A 37 -9.76 -0.81 0.56
CA ALA A 37 -9.86 -1.14 -0.85
C ALA A 37 -9.05 -0.14 -1.70
N TRP A 38 -8.60 -0.57 -2.88
CA TRP A 38 -7.97 0.32 -3.84
C TRP A 38 -9.00 1.01 -4.72
N GLU A 39 -9.03 2.34 -4.63
CA GLU A 39 -10.00 3.21 -5.32
C GLU A 39 -9.36 4.06 -6.43
N GLY A 40 -8.15 3.69 -6.85
CA GLY A 40 -7.39 4.40 -7.89
C GLY A 40 -6.17 5.19 -7.39
N GLY A 41 -5.87 5.15 -6.10
CA GLY A 41 -4.76 5.90 -5.51
C GLY A 41 -4.97 7.42 -5.54
N ILE A 42 -3.86 8.18 -5.48
CA ILE A 42 -3.89 9.65 -5.52
C ILE A 42 -4.14 10.11 -6.96
N LYS A 43 -5.30 10.73 -7.21
CA LYS A 43 -5.70 11.23 -8.54
C LYS A 43 -5.36 12.70 -8.76
N THR A 44 -5.14 13.45 -7.68
CA THR A 44 -4.80 14.88 -7.73
C THR A 44 -3.64 15.14 -6.77
N PRO A 45 -2.70 16.03 -7.12
CA PRO A 45 -1.60 16.38 -6.23
C PRO A 45 -2.12 16.97 -4.89
N PRO A 46 -1.39 16.78 -3.78
CA PRO A 46 -1.71 17.44 -2.52
C PRO A 46 -1.81 18.96 -2.67
N ALA A 47 -2.63 19.59 -1.84
CA ALA A 47 -2.73 21.04 -1.80
C ALA A 47 -1.35 21.68 -1.55
N GLY A 48 -0.98 22.67 -2.38
CA GLY A 48 0.31 23.35 -2.30
C GLY A 48 1.44 22.66 -3.06
N TYR A 49 1.21 21.53 -3.74
CA TYR A 49 2.22 20.95 -4.62
C TYR A 49 2.49 21.86 -5.82
N GLU A 50 3.76 22.12 -6.10
CA GLU A 50 4.23 22.88 -7.25
C GLU A 50 4.91 21.95 -8.26
N VAL A 51 4.57 22.11 -9.54
CA VAL A 51 5.17 21.30 -10.61
C VAL A 51 6.68 21.56 -10.67
N GLY A 52 7.46 20.48 -10.54
CA GLY A 52 8.93 20.54 -10.48
C GLY A 52 9.50 20.83 -9.08
N GLY A 53 8.64 21.02 -8.07
CA GLY A 53 9.01 21.15 -6.67
C GLY A 53 9.18 19.81 -5.95
N TRP A 54 9.35 19.89 -4.63
CA TRP A 54 9.43 18.72 -3.76
C TRP A 54 8.05 18.07 -3.58
N TYR A 55 8.04 16.73 -3.47
CA TYR A 55 6.82 16.00 -3.12
C TYR A 55 6.38 16.36 -1.70
N LEU A 56 5.09 16.67 -1.57
CA LEU A 56 4.43 16.88 -0.29
C LEU A 56 3.90 15.55 0.24
N ASP A 57 3.80 15.43 1.57
CA ASP A 57 3.12 14.31 2.19
C ASP A 57 1.59 14.48 2.03
N PRO A 58 0.90 13.62 1.25
CA PRO A 58 -0.56 13.66 1.09
C PRO A 58 -1.33 13.35 2.38
N PHE A 59 -0.67 12.78 3.39
CA PHE A 59 -1.29 12.32 4.63
C PHE A 59 -0.59 12.92 5.86
N ALA A 60 -0.10 14.16 5.76
CA ALA A 60 0.63 14.84 6.85
C ALA A 60 -0.16 14.92 8.18
N ASP A 61 -1.50 14.86 8.09
CA ASP A 61 -2.39 14.89 9.25
C ASP A 61 -2.68 13.49 9.84
N ASP A 62 -2.11 12.41 9.29
CA ASP A 62 -2.32 11.05 9.79
C ASP A 62 -1.77 10.92 11.21
N GLN A 63 -2.67 10.55 12.12
CA GLN A 63 -2.33 10.36 13.52
C GLN A 63 -1.76 8.96 13.75
N VAL A 64 -0.87 8.86 14.72
CA VAL A 64 -0.36 7.56 15.19
C VAL A 64 -1.52 6.77 15.79
N LEU A 65 -1.81 5.59 15.23
CA LEU A 65 -2.82 4.67 15.75
C LEU A 65 -2.34 4.04 17.06
N PHE A 66 -1.09 3.58 17.07
CA PHE A 66 -0.42 3.04 18.26
C PHE A 66 1.08 3.02 18.05
N THR A 67 1.83 2.75 19.11
CA THR A 67 3.28 2.65 19.08
C THR A 67 3.74 1.29 19.58
N ILE A 68 4.60 0.64 18.81
CA ILE A 68 5.29 -0.58 19.19
C ILE A 68 6.65 -0.21 19.79
N THR A 69 6.91 -0.73 20.98
CA THR A 69 8.08 -0.48 21.80
C THR A 69 8.69 -1.81 22.24
N ALA A 70 9.86 -1.77 22.87
CA ALA A 70 10.49 -2.98 23.43
C ALA A 70 9.62 -3.65 24.51
N GLN A 71 8.70 -2.91 25.14
CA GLN A 71 7.85 -3.41 26.22
C GLN A 71 6.61 -4.16 25.70
N ASN A 72 6.14 -3.87 24.49
CA ASN A 72 4.91 -4.48 23.93
C ASN A 72 5.11 -5.23 22.60
N TYR A 73 6.31 -5.25 22.01
CA TYR A 73 6.54 -5.86 20.69
C TYR A 73 6.09 -7.32 20.58
N GLN A 74 6.10 -8.05 21.70
CA GLN A 74 5.66 -9.45 21.74
C GLN A 74 4.18 -9.61 21.34
N GLN A 75 3.34 -8.60 21.59
CA GLN A 75 1.93 -8.57 21.20
C GLN A 75 1.75 -8.45 19.67
N TYR A 76 2.80 -8.02 18.96
CA TYR A 76 2.80 -7.77 17.52
C TYR A 76 3.86 -8.59 16.80
N ALA A 77 4.40 -9.65 17.43
CA ALA A 77 5.55 -10.37 16.91
C ALA A 77 5.31 -10.99 15.52
N ASP A 78 4.06 -11.36 15.21
CA ASP A 78 3.64 -11.86 13.90
C ASP A 78 3.57 -10.78 12.81
N LYS A 79 3.62 -9.50 13.20
CA LYS A 79 3.63 -8.33 12.30
C LYS A 79 5.01 -7.70 12.12
N LEU A 80 6.02 -8.21 12.82
CA LEU A 80 7.36 -7.63 12.84
C LEU A 80 8.36 -8.57 12.16
N SER A 81 9.23 -8.00 11.35
CA SER A 81 10.40 -8.69 10.85
C SER A 81 11.41 -8.97 11.96
N THR A 82 12.25 -9.99 11.78
CA THR A 82 13.35 -10.30 12.71
C THR A 82 14.26 -9.09 12.97
N GLY A 83 14.49 -8.26 11.95
CA GLY A 83 15.27 -7.03 12.06
C GLY A 83 14.63 -5.98 12.97
N GLN A 84 13.32 -5.74 12.82
CA GLN A 84 12.58 -4.82 13.69
C GLN A 84 12.58 -5.29 15.15
N ILE A 85 12.35 -6.59 15.38
CA ILE A 85 12.43 -7.18 16.72
C ILE A 85 13.84 -7.01 17.31
N ALA A 86 14.88 -7.25 16.51
CA ALA A 86 16.27 -7.08 16.96
C ALA A 86 16.57 -5.62 17.35
N MET A 87 16.07 -4.65 16.59
CA MET A 87 16.24 -3.22 16.90
C MET A 87 15.52 -2.82 18.19
N LEU A 88 14.29 -3.29 18.42
CA LEU A 88 13.54 -3.06 19.65
C LEU A 88 14.27 -3.64 20.87
N LYS A 89 14.84 -4.84 20.75
CA LYS A 89 15.65 -5.44 21.83
C LYS A 89 16.97 -4.71 22.08
N LYS A 90 17.64 -4.25 21.01
CA LYS A 90 18.95 -3.61 21.10
C LYS A 90 18.87 -2.19 21.67
N TYR A 91 17.79 -1.48 21.37
CA TYR A 91 17.61 -0.08 21.75
C TYR A 91 16.25 0.13 22.45
N PRO A 92 16.05 -0.46 23.63
CA PRO A 92 14.73 -0.54 24.26
C PRO A 92 14.16 0.80 24.71
N ASP A 93 15.01 1.81 24.91
CA ASP A 93 14.61 3.13 25.42
C ASP A 93 14.46 4.19 24.32
N SER A 94 14.98 3.94 23.11
CA SER A 94 15.03 4.95 22.03
C SER A 94 14.40 4.49 20.72
N TYR A 95 14.36 3.19 20.44
CA TYR A 95 13.75 2.68 19.23
C TYR A 95 12.28 2.32 19.46
N LYS A 96 11.41 2.86 18.60
CA LYS A 96 9.98 2.60 18.59
C LYS A 96 9.45 2.66 17.16
N LEU A 97 8.34 1.99 16.92
CA LEU A 97 7.63 2.01 15.64
C LEU A 97 6.28 2.67 15.85
N ASN A 98 6.10 3.86 15.28
CA ASN A 98 4.79 4.48 15.20
C ASN A 98 4.03 3.83 14.05
N VAL A 99 2.82 3.33 14.33
CA VAL A 99 1.94 2.73 13.33
C VAL A 99 0.88 3.75 12.95
N TYR A 100 0.71 3.95 11.64
CA TYR A 100 -0.24 4.90 11.05
C TYR A 100 -1.30 4.14 10.22
N PRO A 101 -2.41 4.78 9.84
CA PRO A 101 -3.39 4.19 8.94
C PRO A 101 -2.77 3.74 7.61
N SER A 102 -3.19 2.57 7.10
CA SER A 102 -2.77 2.13 5.78
C SER A 102 -3.43 2.99 4.70
N ARG A 103 -2.63 3.47 3.74
CA ARG A 103 -3.10 4.23 2.58
C ARG A 103 -2.68 3.50 1.30
N ARG A 104 -3.64 3.14 0.43
CA ARG A 104 -3.35 2.61 -0.91
C ARG A 104 -3.27 3.73 -1.93
N SER A 105 -2.20 4.53 -1.84
CA SER A 105 -2.03 5.80 -2.57
C SER A 105 -1.43 5.68 -3.97
N ALA A 106 -0.83 4.55 -4.31
CA ALA A 106 -0.19 4.36 -5.61
C ALA A 106 -1.20 4.49 -6.76
N SER A 107 -0.87 5.39 -7.69
CA SER A 107 -1.62 5.67 -8.91
C SER A 107 -0.65 5.80 -10.10
N TYR A 108 -1.15 5.56 -11.30
CA TYR A 108 -0.41 5.66 -12.55
C TYR A 108 -1.29 6.31 -13.63
N PRO A 109 -0.70 6.92 -14.68
CA PRO A 109 -1.44 7.33 -15.85
C PRO A 109 -2.24 6.17 -16.45
N THR A 110 -3.41 6.48 -17.01
CA THR A 110 -4.34 5.48 -17.59
C THR A 110 -3.65 4.56 -18.60
N GLU A 111 -2.77 5.10 -19.44
CA GLU A 111 -2.02 4.32 -20.43
C GLU A 111 -1.19 3.19 -19.80
N ILE A 112 -0.62 3.38 -18.61
CA ILE A 112 0.13 2.33 -17.92
C ILE A 112 -0.81 1.21 -17.48
N TYR A 113 -2.02 1.53 -17.04
CA TYR A 113 -3.03 0.55 -16.67
C TYR A 113 -3.54 -0.24 -17.88
N GLU A 114 -3.86 0.45 -18.97
CA GLU A 114 -4.31 -0.17 -20.21
C GLU A 114 -3.24 -1.11 -20.77
N ASN A 115 -1.98 -0.68 -20.80
CA ASN A 115 -0.86 -1.51 -21.24
C ASN A 115 -0.61 -2.70 -20.31
N SER A 116 -0.81 -2.55 -19.00
CA SER A 116 -0.70 -3.66 -18.05
C SER A 116 -1.74 -4.74 -18.33
N ILE A 117 -2.99 -4.34 -18.59
CA ILE A 117 -4.08 -5.26 -18.92
C ILE A 117 -3.83 -5.89 -20.30
N TRP A 118 -3.44 -5.10 -21.30
CA TRP A 118 -3.16 -5.58 -22.64
C TRP A 118 -2.05 -6.64 -22.67
N ASN A 119 -0.98 -6.45 -21.88
CA ASN A 119 0.10 -7.43 -21.79
C ASN A 119 -0.32 -8.75 -21.13
N ALA A 120 -1.34 -8.74 -20.28
CA ALA A 120 -1.86 -9.93 -19.63
C ALA A 120 -2.74 -10.79 -20.56
N THR A 121 -3.37 -10.16 -21.57
CA THR A 121 -4.24 -10.78 -22.59
C THR A 121 -3.49 -11.17 -23.85
#